data_AF-A0A925TEP5-F1
#
_entry.id   AF-A0A925TEP5-F1
#
_cell.length_a   1.000
_cell.length_b   1.000
_cell.length_c   1.000
_cell.angle_alpha   90.00
_cell.angle_beta   90.00
_cell.angle_gamma   90.00
#
_symmetry.space_group_name_H-M   'P 1'
#
loop_
_entity.id
_entity.type
_entity.pdbx_description
1 polymer ?
#
loop_
_entity_poly.entity_id
_entity_poly.type
_entity_poly.pdbx_seq_one_letter_code
_entity_poly.pdbx_strand_id
1 'polypeptide(L)'
;MPQPHEDAMDPMMTSRIQAVLASYGADPARWPASERAELLPHLAAAGEALDEARHIDRLLDLAAAPVLALGLERRLMGQIAKPAAQRRPPLGWSAALPLAASLALGVYLGAVGSLDSLLPSAVVDDIADLDEDDDSDLSGATEATDYSEGELS
;
A
#
# COMPACT_ATOMS: atom_id res chain seq x y z
N MET A 1 -39.21 -31.19 5.71
CA MET A 1 -38.91 -29.78 6.02
C MET A 1 -38.09 -29.22 4.86
N PRO A 2 -38.65 -28.36 4.02
CA PRO A 2 -37.92 -27.69 2.95
C PRO A 2 -36.98 -26.64 3.55
N GLN A 3 -35.71 -26.68 3.16
CA GLN A 3 -34.68 -25.71 3.55
C GLN A 3 -34.92 -24.39 2.77
N PRO A 4 -34.95 -23.22 3.43
CA PRO A 4 -35.03 -21.94 2.74
C PRO A 4 -33.62 -21.55 2.27
N HIS A 5 -33.30 -21.82 1.01
CA HIS A 5 -32.12 -21.27 0.32
C HIS A 5 -32.53 -20.18 -0.67
N GLU A 6 -33.51 -19.35 -0.31
CA GLU A 6 -33.88 -18.16 -1.07
C GLU A 6 -33.46 -16.94 -0.24
N ASP A 7 -32.68 -16.05 -0.86
CA ASP A 7 -32.14 -14.76 -0.35
C ASP A 7 -30.69 -14.72 0.17
N ALA A 8 -29.88 -15.75 -0.05
CA ALA A 8 -28.42 -15.57 0.01
C ALA A 8 -27.94 -15.00 -1.34
N MET A 9 -27.51 -13.73 -1.34
CA MET A 9 -26.94 -13.08 -2.54
C MET A 9 -25.79 -13.89 -3.11
N ASP A 10 -25.76 -14.08 -4.43
CA ASP A 10 -24.73 -14.87 -5.11
C ASP A 10 -23.33 -14.43 -4.68
N PRO A 11 -22.43 -15.38 -4.32
CA PRO A 11 -21.11 -15.04 -3.78
C PRO A 11 -20.26 -14.22 -4.76
N MET A 12 -20.42 -14.45 -6.07
CA MET A 12 -19.73 -13.66 -7.10
C MET A 12 -20.25 -12.22 -7.15
N MET A 13 -21.56 -12.00 -6.97
CA MET A 13 -22.16 -10.66 -6.91
C MET A 13 -21.67 -9.91 -5.67
N THR A 14 -21.59 -10.58 -4.52
CA THR A 14 -21.03 -10.01 -3.29
C THR A 14 -19.57 -9.57 -3.48
N SER A 15 -18.74 -10.44 -4.06
CA SER A 15 -17.34 -10.12 -4.37
C SER A 15 -17.22 -8.93 -5.35
N ARG A 16 -18.11 -8.85 -6.35
CA ARG A 16 -18.15 -7.73 -7.29
C ARG A 16 -18.49 -6.41 -6.61
N ILE A 17 -19.49 -6.39 -5.72
CA ILE A 17 -19.85 -5.21 -4.93
C ILE A 17 -18.69 -4.76 -4.06
N GLN A 18 -18.01 -5.70 -3.38
CA GLN A 18 -16.84 -5.39 -2.55
C GLN A 18 -15.70 -4.76 -3.38
N ALA A 19 -15.39 -5.30 -4.56
CA ALA A 19 -14.35 -4.75 -5.43
C ALA A 19 -14.66 -3.31 -5.88
N VAL A 20 -15.94 -3.03 -6.20
CA VAL A 20 -16.39 -1.68 -6.58
C VAL A 20 -16.31 -0.72 -5.40
N LEU A 21 -16.77 -1.14 -4.20
CA LEU A 21 -16.68 -0.33 -2.98
C LEU A 21 -15.22 -0.01 -2.61
N ALA A 22 -14.31 -0.99 -2.72
CA ALA A 22 -12.89 -0.78 -2.46
C ALA A 22 -12.24 0.20 -3.45
N SER A 23 -12.69 0.21 -4.72
CA SER A 23 -12.10 1.05 -5.77
C SER A 23 -12.66 2.47 -5.81
N TYR A 24 -13.97 2.63 -5.59
CA TYR A 24 -14.68 3.90 -5.83
C TYR A 24 -15.32 4.51 -4.56
N GLY A 25 -15.32 3.77 -3.45
CA GLY A 25 -15.97 4.17 -2.20
C GLY A 25 -17.48 3.94 -2.21
N ALA A 26 -18.15 4.43 -1.18
CA ALA A 26 -19.57 4.16 -0.92
C ALA A 26 -20.54 5.02 -1.73
N ASP A 27 -20.06 6.01 -2.49
CA ASP A 27 -20.89 6.93 -3.27
C ASP A 27 -21.18 6.38 -4.68
N PRO A 28 -22.42 5.94 -4.97
CA PRO A 28 -22.75 5.36 -6.28
C PRO A 28 -22.64 6.36 -7.42
N ALA A 29 -22.67 7.67 -7.13
CA ALA A 29 -22.51 8.70 -8.15
C ALA A 29 -21.10 8.68 -8.79
N ARG A 30 -20.10 8.15 -8.06
CA ARG A 30 -18.71 8.00 -8.52
C ARG A 30 -18.49 6.76 -9.38
N TRP A 31 -19.39 5.79 -9.33
CA TRP A 31 -19.22 4.50 -10.00
C TRP A 31 -19.43 4.61 -11.52
N PRO A 32 -18.76 3.78 -12.34
CA PRO A 32 -19.05 3.67 -13.76
C PRO A 32 -20.53 3.37 -14.02
N ALA A 33 -21.11 3.92 -15.09
CA ALA A 33 -22.55 3.81 -15.36
C ALA A 33 -23.04 2.37 -15.53
N SER A 34 -22.21 1.50 -16.13
CA SER A 34 -22.49 0.08 -16.30
C SER A 34 -22.59 -0.65 -14.95
N GLU A 35 -21.58 -0.47 -14.08
CA GLU A 35 -21.52 -1.11 -12.76
C GLU A 35 -22.61 -0.58 -11.83
N ARG A 36 -22.88 0.72 -11.90
CA ARG A 36 -23.96 1.34 -11.12
C ARG A 36 -25.31 0.73 -11.44
N ALA A 37 -25.66 0.58 -12.72
CA ALA A 37 -26.94 0.02 -13.13
C ALA A 37 -27.11 -1.44 -12.69
N GLU A 38 -26.03 -2.21 -12.73
CA GLU A 38 -26.01 -3.62 -12.37
C GLU A 38 -26.09 -3.84 -10.85
N LEU A 39 -25.36 -3.04 -10.06
CA LEU A 39 -25.17 -3.29 -8.62
C LEU A 39 -26.17 -2.55 -7.73
N LEU A 40 -26.82 -1.47 -8.21
CA LEU A 40 -27.79 -0.70 -7.41
C LEU A 40 -28.89 -1.56 -6.77
N PRO A 41 -29.50 -2.54 -7.49
CA PRO A 41 -30.57 -3.37 -6.93
C PRO A 41 -30.10 -4.26 -5.78
N HIS A 42 -28.82 -4.64 -5.78
CA HIS A 42 -28.23 -5.57 -4.80
C HIS A 42 -27.57 -4.86 -3.62
N LEU A 43 -27.40 -3.53 -3.69
CA LEU A 43 -26.72 -2.74 -2.67
C LEU A 43 -27.36 -2.86 -1.28
N ALA A 44 -28.69 -2.97 -1.22
CA ALA A 44 -29.41 -3.11 0.05
C ALA A 44 -29.05 -4.40 0.80
N ALA A 45 -28.67 -5.46 0.08
CA ALA A 45 -28.23 -6.73 0.67
C ALA A 45 -26.76 -6.67 1.16
N ALA A 46 -25.96 -5.72 0.67
CA ALA A 46 -24.56 -5.52 1.04
C ALA A 46 -24.37 -4.49 2.19
N GLY A 47 -25.34 -4.38 3.10
CA GLY A 47 -25.43 -3.30 4.09
C GLY A 47 -24.15 -3.11 4.93
N GLU A 48 -23.55 -4.19 5.41
CA GLU A 48 -22.33 -4.14 6.23
C GLU A 48 -21.13 -3.59 5.44
N ALA A 49 -20.87 -4.13 4.24
CA ALA A 49 -19.78 -3.67 3.38
C ALA A 49 -19.95 -2.20 2.96
N LEU A 50 -21.19 -1.76 2.73
CA LEU A 50 -21.50 -0.38 2.39
C LEU A 50 -21.27 0.56 3.58
N ASP A 51 -21.64 0.15 4.79
CA ASP A 51 -21.42 0.93 6.01
C ASP A 51 -19.95 1.06 6.37
N GLU A 52 -19.17 0.00 6.16
CA GLU A 52 -17.71 0.02 6.27
C GLU A 52 -17.09 1.00 5.27
N ALA A 53 -17.46 0.92 3.99
CA ALA A 53 -16.97 1.85 2.97
C ALA A 53 -17.33 3.31 3.32
N ARG A 54 -18.54 3.58 3.80
CA ARG A 54 -18.94 4.93 4.28
C ARG A 54 -18.14 5.38 5.49
N HIS A 55 -17.72 4.46 6.35
CA HIS A 55 -16.88 4.77 7.49
C HIS A 55 -15.48 5.19 7.03
N ILE A 56 -14.88 4.44 6.10
CA ILE A 56 -13.60 4.76 5.50
C ILE A 56 -13.67 6.11 4.78
N ASP A 57 -14.69 6.35 3.95
CA ASP A 57 -14.87 7.62 3.24
C ASP A 57 -14.90 8.81 4.22
N ARG A 58 -15.59 8.67 5.36
CA ARG A 58 -15.59 9.71 6.41
C ARG A 58 -14.23 9.92 7.05
N LEU A 59 -13.47 8.86 7.30
CA LEU A 59 -12.10 8.99 7.83
C LEU A 59 -11.18 9.68 6.82
N LEU A 60 -11.34 9.38 5.53
CA LEU A 60 -10.58 10.01 4.46
C LEU A 60 -10.96 11.49 4.31
N ASP A 61 -12.24 11.84 4.41
CA ASP A 61 -12.70 13.24 4.39
C ASP A 61 -12.11 14.05 5.56
N LEU A 62 -11.96 13.44 6.74
CA LEU A 62 -11.29 14.07 7.89
C LEU A 62 -9.78 14.23 7.68
N ALA A 63 -9.17 13.34 6.90
CA ALA A 63 -7.76 13.42 6.53
C ALA A 63 -7.51 14.39 5.35
N ALA A 64 -8.54 14.70 4.56
CA ALA A 64 -8.41 15.46 3.33
C ALA A 64 -8.17 16.96 3.59
N ALA A 65 -6.96 17.38 3.20
CA ALA A 65 -6.44 18.73 2.96
C ALA A 65 -6.25 19.66 4.18
N PRO A 66 -5.01 19.79 4.70
CA PRO A 66 -4.63 21.00 5.41
C PRO A 66 -4.84 22.21 4.48
N VAL A 67 -5.49 23.26 4.99
CA VAL A 67 -5.64 24.53 4.28
C VAL A 67 -4.26 25.01 3.85
N LEU A 68 -4.04 25.09 2.53
CA LEU A 68 -2.80 25.61 1.96
C LEU A 68 -2.62 27.05 2.41
N ALA A 69 -1.75 27.27 3.39
CA ALA A 69 -1.46 28.60 3.90
C ALA A 69 -0.92 29.47 2.75
N LEU A 70 -1.47 30.69 2.63
CA LEU A 70 -1.01 31.68 1.65
C LEU A 70 0.51 31.84 1.76
N GLY A 71 1.23 31.56 0.68
CA GLY A 71 2.68 31.66 0.62
C GLY A 71 3.45 30.35 0.87
N LEU A 72 2.78 29.19 1.00
CA LEU A 72 3.44 27.88 0.99
C LEU A 72 4.32 27.73 -0.26
N GLU A 73 3.78 28.07 -1.43
CA GLU A 73 4.50 28.03 -2.71
C GLU A 73 5.80 28.86 -2.66
N ARG A 74 5.74 30.09 -2.14
CA ARG A 74 6.91 30.96 -2.02
C ARG A 74 7.95 30.41 -1.05
N ARG A 75 7.52 29.73 0.02
CA ARG A 75 8.43 29.02 0.96
C ARG A 75 9.06 27.79 0.33
N LEU A 76 8.28 27.01 -0.42
CA LEU A 76 8.73 25.81 -1.13
C LEU A 76 9.76 26.19 -2.21
N MET A 77 9.46 27.19 -3.03
CA MET A 77 10.39 27.73 -4.02
C MET A 77 11.65 28.32 -3.38
N GLY A 78 11.53 28.98 -2.22
CA GLY A 78 12.68 29.46 -1.45
C GLY A 78 13.53 28.34 -0.85
N GLN A 79 12.97 27.17 -0.56
CA GLN A 79 13.71 25.99 -0.12
C GLN A 79 14.41 25.29 -1.29
N ILE A 80 13.76 25.17 -2.45
CA ILE A 80 14.36 24.58 -3.65
C ILE A 80 15.52 25.45 -4.16
N ALA A 81 15.37 26.77 -4.09
CA ALA A 81 16.40 27.73 -4.51
C ALA A 81 17.56 27.88 -3.50
N LYS A 82 17.43 27.37 -2.27
CA LYS A 82 18.55 27.35 -1.32
C LYS A 82 19.50 26.22 -1.73
N PRO A 83 20.76 26.50 -2.12
CA PRO A 83 21.75 25.44 -2.23
C PRO A 83 21.84 24.76 -0.87
N ALA A 84 21.84 23.43 -0.86
CA ALA A 84 21.95 22.61 0.34
C ALA A 84 23.25 22.98 1.09
N ALA A 85 23.15 23.96 1.98
CA ALA A 85 24.26 24.46 2.74
C ALA A 85 24.62 23.40 3.78
N GLN A 86 25.84 22.89 3.61
CA GLN A 86 26.63 22.12 4.56
C GLN A 86 26.26 20.64 4.72
N ARG A 87 26.87 19.87 3.81
CA ARG A 87 27.59 18.61 4.06
C ARG A 87 27.58 18.19 5.53
N ARG A 88 26.80 17.15 5.82
CA ARG A 88 26.91 16.39 7.08
C ARG A 88 28.37 15.90 7.23
N PRO A 89 28.93 15.89 8.45
CA PRO A 89 30.23 15.26 8.68
C PRO A 89 30.15 13.78 8.30
N PRO A 90 31.24 13.17 7.81
CA PRO A 90 31.24 11.75 7.48
C PRO A 90 30.94 10.96 8.75
N LEU A 91 29.76 10.33 8.79
CA LEU A 91 29.38 9.36 9.80
C LEU A 91 30.25 8.12 9.60
N GLY A 92 31.49 8.20 10.06
CA GLY A 92 32.39 7.05 10.15
C GLY A 92 31.75 5.99 11.04
N TRP A 93 31.47 4.81 10.48
CA TRP A 93 31.12 3.51 11.11
C TRP A 93 30.01 3.47 12.19
N SER A 94 29.51 4.62 12.63
CA SER A 94 28.51 4.80 13.67
C SER A 94 27.09 4.81 13.11
N ALA A 95 26.94 4.97 11.78
CA ALA A 95 25.68 4.74 11.08
C ALA A 95 25.33 3.25 10.94
N ALA A 96 26.30 2.34 11.09
CA ALA A 96 26.04 0.90 11.04
C ALA A 96 25.30 0.39 12.29
N LEU A 97 25.51 1.01 13.44
CA LEU A 97 24.87 0.62 14.71
C LEU A 97 23.35 0.74 14.72
N PRO A 98 22.73 1.89 14.35
CA PRO A 98 21.28 1.97 14.31
C PRO A 98 20.66 1.07 13.24
N LEU A 99 21.38 0.85 12.13
CA LEU A 99 20.92 -0.03 11.05
C LEU A 99 20.93 -1.50 11.49
N ALA A 100 22.01 -1.95 12.13
CA ALA A 100 22.12 -3.29 12.69
C ALA A 100 21.12 -3.50 13.84
N ALA A 101 20.89 -2.50 14.69
CA ALA A 101 19.88 -2.57 15.75
C ALA A 101 18.46 -2.70 15.18
N SER A 102 18.14 -1.94 14.12
CA SER A 102 16.85 -2.05 13.44
C SER A 102 16.66 -3.42 12.76
N LEU A 103 17.72 -3.96 12.14
CA LEU A 103 17.69 -5.28 11.51
C LEU A 103 17.56 -6.40 12.54
N ALA A 104 18.33 -6.35 13.63
CA ALA A 104 18.23 -7.33 14.71
C ALA A 104 16.86 -7.32 15.38
N LEU A 105 16.25 -6.14 15.56
CA LEU A 105 14.90 -6.01 16.10
C LEU A 105 13.86 -6.62 15.15
N GLY A 106 14.00 -6.39 13.84
CA GLY A 106 13.15 -7.00 12.81
C GLY A 106 13.25 -8.54 12.80
N VAL A 107 14.46 -9.09 12.78
CA VAL A 107 14.70 -10.54 12.82
C VAL A 107 14.14 -11.17 14.09
N TYR A 108 14.33 -10.52 15.24
CA TYR A 108 13.80 -11.02 16.52
C TYR A 108 12.27 -11.04 16.54
N LEU A 109 11.60 -9.99 16.04
CA LEU A 109 10.12 -9.97 15.94
C LEU A 109 9.58 -11.03 14.97
N GLY A 110 10.26 -11.25 13.84
CA GLY A 110 9.92 -12.30 12.88
C GLY A 110 10.10 -13.70 13.47
N ALA A 111 11.24 -13.97 14.11
CA ALA A 111 11.55 -15.27 14.70
C ALA A 111 10.65 -15.65 15.89
N VAL A 112 10.18 -14.67 16.66
CA VAL A 112 9.25 -14.88 17.79
C VAL A 112 7.81 -15.13 17.29
N GLY A 113 7.55 -15.05 15.98
CA GLY A 113 6.21 -15.26 15.40
C GLY A 113 5.23 -14.14 15.75
N SER A 114 5.72 -12.98 16.20
CA SER A 114 4.85 -11.85 16.55
C SER A 114 4.13 -11.27 15.34
N LEU A 115 4.68 -11.47 14.13
CA LEU A 115 4.04 -11.09 12.87
C LEU A 115 2.93 -12.08 12.48
N ASP A 116 3.08 -13.37 12.78
CA ASP A 116 2.11 -14.44 12.47
C ASP A 116 0.83 -14.31 13.31
N SER A 117 0.95 -13.73 14.52
CA SER A 117 -0.21 -13.40 15.36
C SER A 117 -0.95 -12.13 14.95
N LEU A 118 -0.36 -11.27 14.10
CA LEU A 118 -0.91 -9.97 13.70
C LEU A 118 -1.33 -9.91 12.22
N LEU A 119 -0.80 -10.80 11.39
CA LEU A 119 -1.18 -10.92 9.99
C LEU A 119 -2.21 -12.04 9.83
N PRO A 120 -3.37 -11.77 9.20
CA PRO A 120 -4.26 -12.82 8.73
C PRO A 120 -3.50 -13.77 7.81
N SER A 121 -3.66 -15.08 7.99
CA SER A 121 -2.95 -16.11 7.21
C SER A 121 -3.09 -15.96 5.68
N ALA A 122 -4.07 -15.19 5.20
CA ALA A 122 -4.25 -14.86 3.79
C ALA A 122 -3.14 -13.97 3.21
N VAL A 123 -2.42 -13.18 4.02
CA VAL A 123 -1.30 -12.34 3.56
C VAL A 123 0.02 -13.13 3.52
N VAL A 124 0.15 -14.14 4.38
CA VAL A 124 1.36 -14.97 4.45
C VAL A 124 1.42 -15.98 3.30
N ASP A 125 0.27 -16.50 2.86
CA ASP A 125 0.16 -17.39 1.69
C ASP A 125 0.59 -16.66 0.39
N ASP A 126 0.17 -15.40 0.22
CA ASP A 126 0.48 -14.56 -0.95
C ASP A 126 1.97 -14.16 -1.03
N ILE A 127 2.70 -14.16 0.09
CA ILE A 127 4.15 -13.86 0.12
C ILE A 127 4.97 -15.14 -0.07
N ALA A 128 4.50 -16.28 0.43
CA ALA A 128 5.14 -17.57 0.21
C ALA A 128 5.08 -17.99 -1.27
N ASP A 129 3.96 -17.70 -1.96
CA ASP A 129 3.83 -17.93 -3.41
C ASP A 129 4.72 -17.00 -4.27
N LEU A 130 5.22 -15.89 -3.72
CA LEU A 130 6.14 -14.97 -4.42
C LEU A 130 7.62 -15.39 -4.35
N ASP A 131 7.99 -16.31 -3.45
CA ASP A 131 9.38 -16.70 -3.20
C ASP A 131 9.80 -17.97 -3.99
N GLU A 132 8.87 -18.62 -4.73
CA GLU A 132 9.16 -19.86 -5.47
C GLU A 132 9.45 -19.69 -6.97
N ASP A 133 9.29 -18.51 -7.59
CA ASP A 133 9.37 -18.36 -9.06
C ASP A 133 10.37 -17.33 -9.64
N ASP A 134 11.17 -16.60 -8.86
CA ASP A 134 12.05 -15.52 -9.41
C ASP A 134 13.56 -15.69 -9.13
N ASP A 135 14.09 -16.88 -9.38
CA ASP A 135 15.55 -17.15 -9.38
C ASP A 135 16.27 -16.64 -10.65
N SER A 136 15.61 -15.86 -11.52
CA SER A 136 16.04 -15.71 -12.92
C SER A 136 16.22 -14.28 -13.43
N ASP A 137 16.70 -13.28 -12.66
CA ASP A 137 17.18 -12.04 -13.31
C ASP A 137 18.15 -11.10 -12.53
N LEU A 138 18.98 -11.63 -11.63
CA LEU A 138 20.04 -10.83 -10.97
C LEU A 138 21.43 -10.95 -11.63
N SER A 139 21.49 -11.18 -12.95
CA SER A 139 22.75 -11.17 -13.73
C SER A 139 23.18 -9.75 -14.16
N GLY A 140 22.33 -8.73 -14.02
CA GLY A 140 22.60 -7.38 -14.52
C GLY A 140 23.43 -6.47 -13.60
N ALA A 141 23.63 -6.85 -12.33
CA ALA A 141 24.27 -5.98 -11.34
C ALA A 141 25.82 -6.01 -11.38
N THR A 142 26.44 -6.90 -12.15
CA THR A 142 27.90 -7.04 -12.22
C THR A 142 28.55 -6.33 -13.41
N GLU A 143 27.78 -5.80 -14.36
CA GLU A 143 28.34 -5.15 -15.56
C GLU A 143 28.74 -3.67 -15.32
N ALA A 144 28.38 -3.08 -14.18
CA ALA A 144 28.73 -1.70 -13.87
C ALA A 144 30.20 -1.46 -13.45
N THR A 145 31.00 -2.50 -13.25
CA THR A 145 32.40 -2.36 -12.79
C THR A 145 33.45 -2.34 -13.90
N ASP A 146 33.10 -2.66 -15.15
CA ASP A 146 34.10 -2.80 -16.24
C ASP A 146 34.41 -1.49 -17.00
N TYR A 147 33.57 -0.45 -16.87
CA TYR A 147 33.75 0.81 -17.61
C TYR A 147 34.71 1.83 -16.94
N SER A 148 35.47 1.45 -15.91
CA SER A 148 36.31 2.40 -15.14
C SER A 148 37.82 2.36 -15.45
N GLU A 149 38.32 1.42 -16.25
CA GLU A 149 39.78 1.23 -16.44
C GLU A 149 40.29 1.56 -17.86
N GLY A 150 39.54 2.34 -18.63
CA GLY A 150 39.81 2.58 -20.07
C GLY A 150 40.36 3.94 -20.50
N GLU A 151 40.80 4.81 -19.59
CA GLU A 151 41.35 6.12 -20.00
C GLU A 151 42.47 6.58 -19.05
N LEU A 152 43.70 6.15 -19.32
CA LEU A 152 44.99 6.79 -18.97
C LEU A 152 46.17 5.92 -19.43
N SER A 153 46.48 5.96 -20.73
CA SER A 153 47.82 5.65 -21.28
C SER A 153 47.95 6.22 -22.68
#